data_AF-A0A8D8C8H9-F1
#
_entry.id   AF-A0A8D8C8H9-F1
#
_cell.length_a   1.000
_cell.length_b   1.000
_cell.length_c   1.000
_cell.angle_alpha   90.00
_cell.angle_beta   90.00
_cell.angle_gamma   90.00
#
_symmetry.space_group_name_H-M   'P 1'
#
loop_
_entity.id
_entity.type
_entity.pdbx_description
1 polymer ?
#
loop_
_entity_poly.entity_id
_entity_poly.type
_entity_poly.pdbx_seq_one_letter_code
_entity_poly.pdbx_strand_id
1 'polypeptide(L)'
;DDYSQQFVTECLPLLFNIFRYSKKEGTTLLLADIFSTCFGWEPIKQIKEPVLQPSNGSRIDPKFVNNPELSDVTFRVENRIFYGHKIVLVTASPRLQSMLSSKLNEGTGTPTVQINDIR
;
A
#
# COMPACT_ATOMS: atom_id res chain seq x y z
N ASP A 1 -22.86 11.55 -0.94
CA ASP A 1 -24.01 10.96 -1.65
C ASP A 1 -24.10 11.34 -3.14
N ASP A 2 -23.05 11.92 -3.74
CA ASP A 2 -23.13 12.46 -5.11
C ASP A 2 -22.91 11.45 -6.26
N TYR A 3 -22.49 10.21 -5.98
CA TYR A 3 -22.23 9.20 -7.01
C TYR A 3 -23.10 7.95 -6.86
N SER A 4 -23.54 7.40 -7.99
CA SER A 4 -24.30 6.16 -8.01
C SER A 4 -23.45 4.97 -7.54
N GLN A 5 -24.09 3.98 -6.91
CA GLN A 5 -23.39 2.78 -6.46
C GLN A 5 -22.68 2.06 -7.61
N GLN A 6 -23.35 1.91 -8.74
CA GLN A 6 -22.77 1.30 -9.95
C GLN A 6 -21.49 2.02 -10.41
N PHE A 7 -21.47 3.35 -10.37
CA PHE A 7 -20.27 4.09 -10.73
C PHE A 7 -19.11 3.74 -9.79
N VAL A 8 -19.36 3.74 -8.48
CA VAL A 8 -18.34 3.46 -7.46
C VAL A 8 -17.85 2.01 -7.51
N THR A 9 -18.75 1.05 -7.71
CA THR A 9 -18.42 -0.38 -7.63
C THR A 9 -17.87 -0.95 -8.93
N GLU A 10 -18.27 -0.43 -10.08
CA GLU A 10 -17.93 -1.00 -11.39
C GLU A 10 -17.13 -0.04 -12.26
N CYS A 11 -17.63 1.18 -12.47
CA CYS A 11 -17.02 2.11 -13.42
C CYS A 11 -15.70 2.68 -12.91
N LEU A 12 -15.65 3.12 -11.66
CA LEU A 12 -14.46 3.73 -11.07
C LEU A 12 -13.25 2.76 -11.05
N PRO A 13 -13.40 1.48 -10.65
CA PRO A 13 -12.33 0.49 -10.81
C PRO A 13 -11.89 0.30 -12.27
N LEU A 14 -12.82 0.32 -13.23
CA LEU A 14 -12.49 0.23 -14.64
C LEU A 14 -11.67 1.44 -15.10
N LEU A 15 -12.03 2.65 -14.69
CA LEU A 15 -11.28 3.87 -14.98
C LEU A 15 -9.85 3.80 -14.41
N PHE A 16 -9.68 3.31 -13.18
CA PHE A 16 -8.35 3.10 -12.59
C PHE A 16 -7.54 2.05 -13.35
N ASN A 17 -8.16 0.96 -13.81
CA ASN A 17 -7.48 -0.03 -14.64
C ASN A 17 -7.02 0.58 -15.97
N ILE A 18 -7.87 1.36 -16.64
CA ILE A 18 -7.49 2.06 -17.87
C ILE A 18 -6.33 3.03 -17.58
N PHE A 19 -6.42 3.80 -16.50
CA PHE A 19 -5.36 4.73 -16.09
C PHE A 19 -4.03 4.02 -15.84
N ARG A 20 -4.05 2.89 -15.11
CA ARG A 20 -2.86 2.08 -14.77
C ARG A 20 -2.15 1.52 -16.00
N TYR A 21 -2.90 1.07 -17.00
CA TYR A 21 -2.34 0.39 -18.18
C TYR A 21 -2.20 1.30 -19.41
N SER A 22 -2.81 2.48 -19.41
CA SER A 22 -2.70 3.44 -20.50
C SER A 22 -1.25 3.86 -20.69
N LYS A 23 -0.79 3.80 -21.95
CA LYS A 23 0.48 4.40 -22.40
C LYS A 23 0.25 5.70 -23.18
N LYS A 24 -1.01 6.10 -23.35
CA LYS A 24 -1.39 7.33 -24.05
C LYS A 24 -1.55 8.44 -23.04
N GLU A 25 -0.63 9.41 -23.10
CA GLU A 25 -0.62 10.57 -22.20
C GLU A 25 -1.97 11.31 -22.19
N GLY A 26 -2.55 11.59 -23.37
CA GLY A 26 -3.85 12.26 -23.46
C GLY A 26 -4.98 11.50 -22.74
N THR A 27 -4.99 10.16 -22.81
CA THR A 27 -5.97 9.35 -22.08
C THR A 27 -5.73 9.41 -20.56
N THR A 28 -4.47 9.38 -20.15
CA THR A 28 -4.08 9.49 -18.73
C THR A 28 -4.49 10.84 -18.15
N LEU A 29 -4.27 11.94 -18.87
CA LEU A 29 -4.67 13.29 -18.44
C LEU A 29 -6.19 13.42 -18.31
N LEU A 30 -6.96 12.95 -19.29
CA LEU A 30 -8.43 12.96 -19.22
C LEU A 30 -8.97 12.15 -18.02
N LEU A 31 -8.37 11.00 -17.74
CA LEU A 31 -8.74 10.21 -16.58
C LEU A 31 -8.35 10.89 -15.26
N ALA A 32 -7.21 11.60 -15.22
CA ALA A 32 -6.82 12.40 -14.06
C ALA A 32 -7.83 13.53 -13.78
N ASP A 33 -8.32 14.21 -14.82
CA ASP A 33 -9.37 15.23 -14.68
C ASP A 33 -10.68 14.64 -14.14
N ILE A 34 -11.07 13.45 -14.63
CA ILE A 34 -12.24 12.73 -14.10
C ILE A 34 -12.03 12.42 -12.62
N PHE A 35 -10.88 11.89 -12.23
CA PHE A 35 -10.58 11.57 -10.83
C PHE A 35 -10.56 12.81 -9.94
N SER A 36 -9.98 13.92 -10.41
CA SER A 36 -9.99 15.18 -9.67
C SER A 36 -11.42 15.68 -9.46
N THR A 37 -12.26 15.55 -10.48
CA THR A 37 -13.69 15.91 -10.39
C THR A 37 -14.41 14.99 -9.40
N CYS A 38 -14.11 13.69 -9.42
CA CYS A 38 -14.71 12.69 -8.53
C CYS A 38 -14.28 12.85 -7.07
N PHE A 39 -13.02 13.21 -6.82
CA PHE A 39 -12.52 13.46 -5.46
C PHE A 39 -13.10 14.76 -4.89
N GLY A 40 -13.35 15.74 -5.75
CA GLY A 40 -13.85 17.05 -5.39
C GLY A 40 -12.72 18.05 -5.12
N TRP A 41 -13.13 19.27 -4.76
CA TRP A 41 -12.24 20.41 -4.54
C TRP A 41 -11.76 20.52 -3.09
N GLU A 42 -12.13 19.55 -2.24
CA GLU A 42 -11.67 19.53 -0.85
C GLU A 42 -10.17 19.23 -0.79
N PRO A 43 -9.43 19.87 0.13
CA PRO A 43 -8.04 19.50 0.36
C PRO A 43 -7.94 18.03 0.77
N ILE A 44 -6.88 17.36 0.32
CA ILE A 44 -6.58 16.00 0.76
C ILE A 44 -6.58 15.99 2.29
N LYS A 45 -7.49 15.21 2.89
CA LYS A 45 -7.56 15.05 4.33
C LYS A 45 -6.18 14.62 4.81
N GLN A 46 -5.61 15.39 5.73
CA GLN A 46 -4.33 15.04 6.31
C GLN A 46 -4.42 13.61 6.84
N ILE A 47 -3.44 12.78 6.46
CA ILE A 47 -3.29 11.46 7.07
C ILE A 47 -3.06 11.76 8.54
N LYS A 48 -4.10 11.56 9.36
CA LYS A 48 -3.94 11.57 10.81
C LYS A 48 -2.93 10.48 11.07
N GLU A 49 -1.73 10.85 11.52
CA GLU A 49 -0.85 9.87 12.11
C GLU A 49 -1.72 9.08 13.08
N PRO A 50 -1.78 7.74 12.95
CA PRO A 50 -2.58 6.96 13.87
C PRO A 50 -2.13 7.40 15.25
N VAL A 51 -3.04 8.04 16.01
CA VAL A 51 -2.79 8.47 17.37
C VAL A 51 -2.07 7.30 18.00
N LEU A 52 -0.79 7.49 18.35
CA LEU A 52 0.06 6.42 18.87
C LEU A 52 -0.82 5.68 19.87
N GLN A 53 -1.33 4.51 19.49
CA GLN A 53 -2.34 3.86 20.31
C GLN A 53 -1.74 3.78 21.70
N PRO A 54 -2.50 4.12 22.77
CA PRO A 54 -2.01 3.98 24.12
C PRO A 54 -1.39 2.59 24.23
N SER A 55 -0.18 2.57 24.80
CA SER A 55 0.90 1.58 24.72
C SER A 55 0.57 0.16 25.21
N ASN A 56 -0.60 -0.36 24.86
CA ASN A 56 -1.09 -1.68 25.25
C ASN A 56 -0.79 -2.73 24.17
N GLY A 57 -0.30 -2.30 23.00
CA GLY A 57 0.27 -3.19 21.98
C GLY A 57 1.78 -3.32 22.17
N SER A 58 2.29 -4.56 22.09
CA SER A 58 3.73 -4.83 22.08
C SER A 58 4.37 -4.09 20.91
N ARG A 59 5.10 -3.01 21.20
CA ARG A 59 5.87 -2.28 20.18
C ARG A 59 7.23 -2.96 20.02
N ILE A 60 7.64 -3.09 18.76
CA ILE A 60 9.00 -3.53 18.46
C ILE A 60 10.01 -2.51 19.01
N ASP A 61 11.05 -3.00 19.67
CA ASP A 61 12.16 -2.17 20.12
C ASP A 61 12.80 -1.48 18.88
N PRO A 62 13.04 -0.16 18.91
CA PRO A 62 13.60 0.59 17.79
C PRO A 62 14.86 -0.02 17.18
N LYS A 63 15.70 -0.72 17.96
CA LYS A 63 16.92 -1.37 17.45
C LYS A 63 16.66 -2.54 16.48
N PHE A 64 15.45 -3.08 16.49
CA PHE A 64 15.02 -4.14 15.59
C PHE A 64 14.27 -3.62 14.37
N VAL A 65 13.92 -2.32 14.33
CA VAL A 65 13.32 -1.71 13.15
C VAL A 65 14.38 -1.61 12.03
N ASN A 66 14.03 -2.08 10.83
CA ASN A 66 14.93 -2.06 9.68
C ASN A 66 16.26 -2.81 9.92
N ASN A 67 16.24 -3.88 10.72
CA ASN A 67 17.42 -4.65 11.08
C ASN A 67 17.60 -5.86 10.12
N PRO A 68 18.70 -5.93 9.36
CA PRO A 68 18.91 -7.00 8.37
C PRO A 68 19.15 -8.39 8.97
N GLU A 69 19.63 -8.48 10.21
CA GLU A 69 20.01 -9.75 10.83
C GLU A 69 18.80 -10.55 11.30
N LEU A 70 17.77 -9.86 11.79
CA LEU A 70 16.60 -10.49 12.43
C LEU A 70 15.33 -10.41 11.61
N SER A 71 15.40 -9.80 10.41
CA SER A 71 14.24 -9.65 9.55
C SER A 71 13.94 -10.90 8.72
N ASP A 72 12.66 -11.24 8.67
CA ASP A 72 12.11 -12.40 7.97
C ASP A 72 11.34 -12.01 6.68
N VAL A 73 11.34 -10.72 6.33
CA VAL A 73 10.82 -10.17 5.08
C VAL A 73 11.56 -8.89 4.71
N THR A 74 11.72 -8.63 3.41
CA THR A 74 12.23 -7.36 2.90
C THR A 74 11.26 -6.70 1.93
N PHE A 75 11.34 -5.38 1.81
CA PHE A 75 10.57 -4.58 0.87
C PHE A 75 11.52 -3.81 -0.03
N ARG A 76 11.26 -3.83 -1.34
CA ARG A 76 11.99 -3.02 -2.31
C ARG A 76 11.10 -1.89 -2.80
N VAL A 77 11.47 -0.64 -2.50
CA VAL A 77 10.77 0.59 -2.87
C VAL A 77 11.74 1.47 -3.64
N GLU A 78 11.47 1.78 -4.91
CA GLU A 78 12.31 2.67 -5.73
C GLU A 78 13.83 2.37 -5.62
N ASN A 79 14.20 1.09 -5.59
CA ASN A 79 15.56 0.54 -5.42
C ASN A 79 16.14 0.54 -4.00
N ARG A 80 15.43 1.04 -2.99
CA ARG A 80 15.82 0.95 -1.58
C ARG A 80 15.24 -0.32 -0.96
N ILE A 81 16.03 -0.98 -0.10
CA ILE A 81 15.63 -2.17 0.64
C ILE A 81 15.26 -1.76 2.07
N PHE A 82 14.12 -2.23 2.54
CA PHE A 82 13.67 -2.10 3.92
C PHE A 82 13.46 -3.47 4.54
N TYR A 83 13.94 -3.65 5.76
CA TYR A 83 13.87 -4.90 6.51
C TYR A 83 12.68 -4.86 7.47
N GLY A 84 11.84 -5.88 7.42
CA GLY A 84 10.62 -5.98 8.19
C GLY A 84 10.51 -7.26 8.99
N HIS A 85 9.49 -7.30 9.84
CA HIS A 85 9.16 -8.46 10.67
C HIS A 85 7.73 -8.87 10.36
N LYS A 86 7.53 -10.07 9.81
CA LYS A 86 6.21 -10.56 9.39
C LYS A 86 5.24 -10.47 10.54
N ILE A 87 5.62 -10.89 11.75
CA ILE A 87 4.74 -10.83 12.93
C ILE A 87 4.22 -9.42 13.20
N VAL A 88 5.08 -8.40 13.14
CA VAL A 88 4.68 -6.99 13.34
C VAL A 88 3.71 -6.56 12.24
N LEU A 89 3.99 -6.93 11.00
CA LEU A 89 3.21 -6.54 9.83
C LEU A 89 1.82 -7.21 9.77
N VAL A 90 1.75 -8.51 10.08
CA VAL A 90 0.49 -9.26 10.05
C VAL A 90 -0.41 -8.91 11.23
N THR A 91 0.15 -8.57 12.39
CA THR A 91 -0.63 -8.06 13.54
C THR A 91 -1.16 -6.65 13.26
N ALA A 92 -0.42 -5.82 12.51
CA ALA A 92 -0.83 -4.47 12.17
C ALA A 92 -1.85 -4.41 11.00
N SER A 93 -1.91 -5.43 10.12
CA SER A 93 -2.75 -5.38 8.93
C SER A 93 -3.22 -6.76 8.46
N PRO A 94 -4.54 -7.03 8.45
CA PRO A 94 -5.11 -8.25 7.85
C PRO A 94 -4.75 -8.42 6.37
N ARG A 95 -4.61 -7.31 5.63
CA ARG A 95 -4.17 -7.35 4.22
C ARG A 95 -2.73 -7.83 4.09
N LEU A 96 -1.83 -7.36 4.96
CA LEU A 96 -0.44 -7.86 4.99
C LEU A 96 -0.40 -9.32 5.44
N GLN A 97 -1.27 -9.74 6.36
CA GLN A 97 -1.41 -11.14 6.73
C GLN A 97 -1.74 -12.02 5.51
N SER A 98 -2.78 -11.67 4.73
CA SER A 98 -3.14 -12.42 3.52
C SER A 98 -2.04 -12.40 2.45
N MET A 99 -1.32 -11.28 2.31
CA MET A 99 -0.24 -11.13 1.33
C MET A 99 1.01 -11.95 1.70
N LEU A 100 1.35 -12.03 2.99
CA LEU A 100 2.59 -12.64 3.49
C LEU A 100 2.42 -14.13 3.83
N SER A 101 1.19 -14.61 4.02
CA SER A 101 0.91 -16.04 4.28
C SER A 101 1.16 -16.94 3.06
N SER A 102 1.04 -16.40 1.85
CA SER A 102 1.10 -17.15 0.59
C SER A 102 2.49 -17.21 -0.05
N LYS A 103 3.42 -16.31 0.34
CA LYS A 103 4.80 -16.26 -0.20
C LYS A 103 5.80 -17.16 0.55
N LEU A 104 5.33 -18.17 1.28
CA LEU A 104 6.14 -18.90 2.25
C LEU A 104 7.11 -19.95 1.68
N ASN A 105 7.20 -20.22 0.36
CA ASN A 105 7.83 -21.49 -0.06
C ASN A 105 8.78 -21.55 -1.27
N GLU A 106 9.27 -20.45 -1.85
CA GLU A 106 10.00 -20.54 -3.15
C GLU A 106 11.46 -20.06 -3.11
N GLY A 107 12.22 -20.28 -2.02
CA GLY A 107 13.67 -20.10 -2.06
C GLY A 107 14.38 -20.00 -0.71
N THR A 108 15.68 -20.29 -0.72
CA THR A 108 16.61 -20.31 0.43
C THR A 108 16.93 -18.92 1.03
N GLY A 109 16.14 -17.89 0.75
CA GLY A 109 16.41 -16.51 1.16
C GLY A 109 15.20 -15.76 1.71
N THR A 110 15.45 -14.65 2.39
CA THR A 110 14.40 -13.78 2.95
C THR A 110 13.48 -13.26 1.83
N PRO A 111 12.16 -13.48 1.89
CA PRO A 111 11.25 -13.09 0.82
C PRO A 111 11.26 -11.57 0.62
N THR A 112 11.32 -11.15 -0.65
CA THR A 112 11.30 -9.74 -1.05
C THR A 112 9.95 -9.35 -1.64
N VAL A 113 9.32 -8.31 -1.10
CA VAL A 113 8.08 -7.71 -1.61
C VAL A 113 8.43 -6.44 -2.38
N GLN A 114 8.13 -6.42 -3.67
CA GLN A 114 8.35 -5.23 -4.50
C GLN A 114 7.17 -4.27 -4.41
N ILE A 115 7.46 -3.00 -4.14
CA ILE A 115 6.50 -1.91 -4.06
C ILE A 115 6.85 -0.90 -5.16
N ASN A 116 5.98 -0.79 -6.15
CA ASN A 116 6.19 0.07 -7.32
C ASN A 116 5.36 1.36 -7.29
N ASP A 117 4.34 1.41 -6.44
CA ASP A 117 3.28 2.42 -6.49
C ASP A 117 3.31 3.40 -5.29
N ILE A 118 4.49 3.60 -4.66
CA ILE A 118 4.69 4.55 -3.55
C ILE A 118 5.84 5.51 -3.90
N ARG A 119 5.57 6.82 -3.81
CA ARG A 119 6.50 7.95 -3.98
C ARG A 119 6.43 8.87 -2.76
#